data_AF-A0A3A1P0T8-F1
#
_entry.id   AF-A0A3A1P0T8-F1
#
_cell.length_a   1.000
_cell.length_b   1.000
_cell.length_c   1.000
_cell.angle_alpha   90.00
_cell.angle_beta   90.00
_cell.angle_gamma   90.00
#
_symmetry.space_group_name_H-M   'P 1'
#
loop_
_entity.id
_entity.type
_entity.pdbx_description
1 polymer ?
#
loop_
_entity_poly.entity_id
_entity_poly.type
_entity_poly.pdbx_seq_one_letter_code
_entity_poly.pdbx_strand_id
1 'polypeptide(L)'
;MRPPASETRTRLLAAAEQILVQRGITGISVRKVGETAGLNPTLVTYHFGSLGALLEELRDRNLGPILAGWEGLDQRDGLDAVLRGWLAPLLMPAAFTESGRALVVIDEIAAHGEGDLGAGVLAAMLSFSRGLRALLLTYCPALDEAEMRARLRFISSAALGPPPRGRGMTGVGVADELEYLVRFAHAALRA
;
A
#
# COMPACT_ATOMS: atom_id res chain seq x y z
N MET A 1 21.85 24.48 -11.34
CA MET A 1 21.03 25.12 -10.27
C MET A 1 20.63 24.03 -9.30
N ARG A 2 20.94 24.16 -8.00
CA ARG A 2 20.52 23.18 -6.97
C ARG A 2 19.05 23.47 -6.66
N PRO A 3 18.12 22.52 -6.86
CA PRO A 3 16.72 22.76 -6.55
C PRO A 3 16.54 23.01 -5.04
N PRO A 4 15.49 23.74 -4.60
CA PRO A 4 15.16 23.92 -3.19
C PRO A 4 15.17 22.59 -2.42
N ALA A 5 15.49 22.63 -1.13
CA ALA A 5 15.71 21.43 -0.32
C ALA A 5 14.50 20.48 -0.30
N SER A 6 13.28 21.01 -0.40
CA SER A 6 12.04 20.23 -0.53
C SER A 6 11.98 19.45 -1.85
N GLU A 7 12.32 20.09 -2.97
CA GLU A 7 12.31 19.46 -4.30
C GLU A 7 13.39 18.37 -4.43
N THR A 8 14.58 18.59 -3.85
CA THR A 8 15.63 17.56 -3.80
C THR A 8 15.14 16.32 -3.05
N ARG A 9 14.52 16.54 -1.88
CA ARG A 9 14.01 15.47 -1.03
C ARG A 9 12.90 14.67 -1.71
N THR A 10 11.95 15.35 -2.36
CA THR A 10 10.90 14.71 -3.16
C THR A 10 11.46 13.88 -4.31
N ARG A 11 12.47 14.38 -5.04
CA ARG A 11 13.11 13.62 -6.13
C ARG A 11 13.79 12.34 -5.64
N LEU A 12 14.40 12.37 -4.46
CA LEU A 12 15.02 11.18 -3.87
C LEU A 12 13.97 10.14 -3.43
N LEU A 13 12.85 10.58 -2.85
CA LEU A 13 11.72 9.69 -2.53
C LEU A 13 11.10 9.08 -3.78
N ALA A 14 10.87 9.89 -4.82
CA ALA A 14 10.35 9.41 -6.10
C ALA A 14 11.28 8.38 -6.77
N ALA A 15 12.58 8.64 -6.77
CA ALA A 15 13.56 7.70 -7.30
C ALA A 15 13.60 6.38 -6.52
N ALA A 16 13.51 6.44 -5.18
CA ALA A 16 13.42 5.25 -4.35
C ALA A 16 12.16 4.44 -4.63
N GLU A 17 11.00 5.09 -4.72
CA GLU A 17 9.74 4.42 -5.04
C GLU A 17 9.77 3.76 -6.42
N GLN A 18 10.32 4.46 -7.43
CA GLN A 18 10.50 3.90 -8.76
C GLN A 18 11.38 2.63 -8.73
N ILE A 19 12.46 2.62 -7.94
CA ILE A 19 13.31 1.44 -7.78
C ILE A 19 12.53 0.30 -7.12
N LEU A 20 11.80 0.57 -6.04
CA LEU A 20 11.00 -0.46 -5.35
C LEU A 20 9.97 -1.09 -6.29
N VAL A 21 9.22 -0.27 -7.02
CA VAL A 21 8.20 -0.75 -7.97
C VAL A 21 8.81 -1.60 -9.09
N GLN A 22 10.02 -1.25 -9.56
CA GLN A 22 10.63 -1.91 -10.72
C GLN A 22 11.53 -3.11 -10.36
N ARG A 23 12.17 -3.09 -9.19
CA ARG A 23 13.26 -4.01 -8.83
C ARG A 23 13.14 -4.59 -7.42
N GLY A 24 12.12 -4.18 -6.66
CA GLY A 24 11.99 -4.53 -5.25
C GLY A 24 13.04 -3.86 -4.36
N ILE A 25 12.98 -4.17 -3.07
CA ILE A 25 13.84 -3.58 -2.04
C ILE A 25 15.30 -4.03 -2.20
N THR A 26 15.53 -5.26 -2.69
CA THR A 26 16.89 -5.78 -2.92
C THR A 26 17.66 -4.96 -3.96
N GLY A 27 16.95 -4.25 -4.84
CA GLY A 27 17.54 -3.37 -5.85
C GLY A 27 17.92 -1.99 -5.36
N ILE A 28 17.60 -1.62 -4.11
CA ILE A 28 17.78 -0.25 -3.61
C ILE A 28 19.13 -0.05 -2.92
N SER A 29 19.76 1.09 -3.18
CA SER A 29 20.97 1.54 -2.48
C SER A 29 21.08 3.06 -2.57
N VAL A 30 21.85 3.68 -1.66
CA VAL A 30 22.13 5.13 -1.69
C VAL A 30 22.61 5.58 -3.08
N ARG A 31 23.54 4.80 -3.66
CA ARG A 31 24.06 5.06 -5.01
C ARG A 31 22.96 4.99 -6.06
N LYS A 32 22.14 3.92 -6.05
CA LYS A 32 21.10 3.72 -7.06
C LYS A 32 20.00 4.78 -6.97
N VAL A 33 19.64 5.20 -5.76
CA VAL A 33 18.69 6.29 -5.53
C VAL A 33 19.24 7.61 -6.09
N GLY A 34 20.49 7.96 -5.80
CA GLY A 34 21.14 9.15 -6.36
C GLY A 34 21.18 9.13 -7.90
N GLU A 35 21.65 8.02 -8.48
CA GLU A 35 21.70 7.83 -9.94
C GLU A 35 20.31 7.96 -10.58
N THR A 36 19.30 7.29 -10.03
CA THR A 36 17.93 7.30 -10.56
C THR A 36 17.29 8.67 -10.41
N ALA A 37 17.59 9.39 -9.33
CA ALA A 37 17.14 10.76 -9.12
C ALA A 37 17.90 11.78 -10.00
N GLY A 38 19.02 11.41 -10.65
CA GLY A 38 19.90 12.35 -11.34
C GLY A 38 20.60 13.31 -10.38
N LEU A 39 20.96 12.84 -9.18
CA LEU A 39 21.50 13.62 -8.06
C LEU A 39 22.75 12.95 -7.47
N ASN A 40 23.55 13.71 -6.74
CA ASN A 40 24.69 13.16 -5.98
C ASN A 40 24.17 12.20 -4.88
N PRO A 41 24.64 10.94 -4.81
CA PRO A 41 24.24 9.98 -3.77
C PRO A 41 24.40 10.48 -2.33
N THR A 42 25.36 11.37 -2.06
CA THR A 42 25.56 11.96 -0.73
C THR A 42 24.35 12.78 -0.25
N LEU A 43 23.48 13.21 -1.16
CA LEU A 43 22.25 13.92 -0.80
C LEU A 43 21.23 13.03 -0.08
N VAL A 44 21.31 11.70 -0.24
CA VAL A 44 20.46 10.77 0.53
C VAL A 44 20.80 10.86 2.02
N THR A 45 22.07 10.67 2.38
CA THR A 45 22.50 10.74 3.79
C THR A 45 22.37 12.16 4.34
N TYR A 46 22.55 13.19 3.51
CA TYR A 46 22.33 14.58 3.93
C TYR A 46 20.86 14.89 4.28
N HIS A 47 19.89 14.41 3.48
CA HIS A 47 18.47 14.75 3.67
C HIS A 47 17.70 13.81 4.60
N PHE A 48 18.15 12.56 4.72
CA PHE A 48 17.45 11.51 5.46
C PHE A 48 18.30 10.90 6.59
N GLY A 49 19.60 11.16 6.63
CA GLY A 49 20.53 10.51 7.57
C GLY A 49 20.96 9.11 7.13
N SER A 50 20.03 8.29 6.64
CA SER A 50 20.32 6.94 6.15
C SER A 50 19.37 6.51 5.04
N LEU A 51 19.69 5.40 4.35
CA LEU A 51 18.77 4.76 3.42
C LEU A 51 17.53 4.21 4.13
N GLY A 52 17.70 3.68 5.35
CA GLY A 52 16.59 3.18 6.18
C GLY A 52 15.59 4.29 6.49
N ALA A 53 16.06 5.45 6.93
CA ALA A 53 15.19 6.60 7.23
C ALA A 53 14.48 7.16 5.98
N LEU A 54 15.13 7.09 4.81
CA LEU A 54 14.45 7.39 3.54
C LEU A 54 13.30 6.40 3.28
N LEU A 55 13.56 5.11 3.48
CA LEU A 55 12.57 4.05 3.27
C LEU A 55 11.42 4.10 4.29
N GLU A 56 11.69 4.45 5.55
CA GLU A 56 10.67 4.66 6.58
C GLU A 56 9.74 5.79 6.20
N GLU A 57 10.27 6.92 5.74
CA GLU A 57 9.38 7.98 5.26
C GLU A 57 8.62 7.55 4.00
N LEU A 58 9.27 6.87 3.05
CA LEU A 58 8.59 6.41 1.86
C LEU A 58 7.44 5.44 2.19
N ARG A 59 7.66 4.55 3.16
CA ARG A 59 6.62 3.71 3.75
C ARG A 59 5.49 4.57 4.29
N ASP A 60 5.78 5.58 5.10
CA ASP A 60 4.76 6.43 5.71
C ASP A 60 3.95 7.22 4.68
N ARG A 61 4.61 7.70 3.61
CA ARG A 61 3.96 8.40 2.48
C ARG A 61 2.99 7.52 1.70
N ASN A 62 3.23 6.20 1.65
CA ASN A 62 2.34 5.24 0.97
C ASN A 62 1.30 4.62 1.93
N LEU A 63 1.70 4.32 3.17
CA LEU A 63 0.85 3.66 4.17
C LEU A 63 -0.14 4.64 4.82
N GLY A 64 0.28 5.88 5.08
CA GLY A 64 -0.53 6.90 5.74
C GLY A 64 -1.88 7.13 5.05
N PRO A 65 -1.92 7.39 3.73
CA PRO A 65 -3.19 7.54 3.00
C PRO A 65 -4.09 6.29 3.04
N ILE A 66 -3.50 5.09 3.04
CA ILE A 66 -4.26 3.83 3.17
C ILE A 66 -4.95 3.78 4.55
N LEU A 67 -4.18 4.03 5.61
CA LEU A 67 -4.71 4.01 6.98
C LEU A 67 -5.77 5.09 7.20
N ALA A 68 -5.55 6.30 6.69
CA ALA A 68 -6.53 7.39 6.75
C ALA A 68 -7.84 7.03 6.02
N GLY A 69 -7.76 6.33 4.89
CA GLY A 69 -8.94 5.85 4.17
C GLY A 69 -9.77 4.81 4.94
N TRP A 70 -9.17 4.15 5.94
CA TRP A 70 -9.82 3.16 6.80
C TRP A 70 -10.36 3.74 8.11
N GLU A 71 -10.20 5.03 8.36
CA GLU A 71 -10.81 5.68 9.52
C GLU A 71 -12.34 5.70 9.40
N GLY A 72 -13.02 5.40 10.52
CA GLY A 72 -14.49 5.46 10.62
C GLY A 72 -15.25 4.46 9.76
N LEU A 73 -14.67 3.29 9.42
CA LEU A 73 -15.40 2.24 8.69
C LEU A 73 -16.64 1.73 9.45
N ASP A 74 -16.60 1.71 10.77
CA ASP A 74 -17.70 1.33 11.66
C ASP A 74 -18.89 2.30 11.62
N GLN A 75 -18.65 3.54 11.17
CA GLN A 75 -19.66 4.59 11.03
C GLN A 75 -20.30 4.62 9.63
N ARG A 76 -19.86 3.74 8.71
CA ARG A 76 -20.40 3.67 7.36
C ARG A 76 -21.75 2.94 7.36
N ASP A 77 -22.70 3.46 6.58
CA ASP A 77 -24.04 2.90 6.51
C ASP A 77 -24.09 1.68 5.57
N GLY A 78 -24.14 0.48 6.16
CA GLY A 78 -24.31 -0.78 5.48
C GLY A 78 -23.03 -1.40 4.91
N LEU A 79 -23.12 -2.70 4.58
CA LEU A 79 -21.99 -3.51 4.12
C LEU A 79 -21.31 -2.94 2.87
N ASP A 80 -22.08 -2.43 1.90
CA ASP A 80 -21.50 -1.88 0.66
C ASP A 80 -20.59 -0.68 0.93
N ALA A 81 -21.02 0.24 1.80
CA ALA A 81 -20.22 1.41 2.17
C ALA A 81 -18.96 1.02 2.95
N VAL A 82 -19.04 0.00 3.82
CA VAL A 82 -17.87 -0.57 4.52
C VAL A 82 -16.90 -1.19 3.52
N LEU A 83 -17.37 -2.01 2.57
CA LEU A 83 -16.52 -2.66 1.57
C LEU A 83 -15.83 -1.63 0.67
N ARG A 84 -16.55 -0.61 0.21
CA ARG A 84 -15.96 0.49 -0.58
C ARG A 84 -14.91 1.25 0.20
N GLY A 85 -15.19 1.60 1.46
CA GLY A 85 -14.24 2.29 2.33
C GLY A 85 -12.99 1.46 2.63
N TRP A 86 -13.12 0.14 2.75
CA TRP A 86 -11.98 -0.76 2.92
C TRP A 86 -11.16 -0.92 1.64
N LEU A 87 -11.81 -1.15 0.50
CA LEU A 87 -11.15 -1.57 -0.74
C LEU A 87 -10.60 -0.41 -1.57
N ALA A 88 -11.23 0.76 -1.55
CA ALA A 88 -10.76 1.91 -2.33
C ALA A 88 -9.33 2.35 -1.98
N PRO A 89 -8.92 2.41 -0.69
CA PRO A 89 -7.54 2.75 -0.33
C PRO A 89 -6.50 1.77 -0.85
N LEU A 90 -6.85 0.49 -1.04
CA LEU A 90 -5.95 -0.53 -1.60
C LEU A 90 -5.60 -0.31 -3.08
N LEU A 91 -6.42 0.48 -3.80
CA LEU A 91 -6.24 0.78 -5.21
C LEU A 91 -5.59 2.16 -5.45
N MET A 92 -5.21 2.89 -4.40
CA MET A 92 -4.60 4.20 -4.52
C MET A 92 -3.25 4.14 -5.25
N PRO A 93 -2.91 5.19 -6.03
CA PRO A 93 -1.60 5.30 -6.66
C PRO A 93 -0.49 5.38 -5.61
N ALA A 94 0.71 4.97 -5.98
CA ALA A 94 1.88 5.15 -5.14
C ALA A 94 2.18 6.65 -4.97
N ALA A 95 2.81 7.02 -3.85
CA ALA A 95 2.94 8.41 -3.43
C ALA A 95 3.71 9.31 -4.41
N PHE A 96 4.61 8.74 -5.21
CA PHE A 96 5.46 9.46 -6.15
C PHE A 96 5.44 8.86 -7.57
N THR A 97 4.73 7.76 -7.79
CA THR A 97 4.65 7.01 -9.04
C THR A 97 3.19 6.74 -9.36
N GLU A 98 2.55 7.65 -10.09
CA GLU A 98 1.11 7.56 -10.41
C GLU A 98 0.72 6.29 -11.15
N SER A 99 1.64 5.70 -11.92
CA SER A 99 1.44 4.45 -12.64
C SER A 99 1.59 3.20 -11.76
N GLY A 100 2.11 3.34 -10.54
CA GLY A 100 2.21 2.27 -9.54
C GLY A 100 1.11 2.36 -8.49
N ARG A 101 0.95 1.31 -7.68
CA ARG A 101 0.01 1.28 -6.54
C ARG A 101 0.76 1.36 -5.21
N ALA A 102 0.26 2.16 -4.27
CA ALA A 102 0.82 2.25 -2.93
C ALA A 102 0.88 0.87 -2.25
N LEU A 103 -0.16 0.05 -2.42
CA LEU A 103 -0.21 -1.31 -1.89
C LEU A 103 0.97 -2.18 -2.34
N VAL A 104 1.48 -2.01 -3.56
CA VAL A 104 2.64 -2.78 -4.07
C VAL A 104 3.93 -2.38 -3.37
N VAL A 105 4.12 -1.08 -3.13
CA VAL A 105 5.26 -0.56 -2.36
C VAL A 105 5.21 -1.09 -0.93
N ILE A 106 4.02 -1.08 -0.32
CA ILE A 106 3.81 -1.54 1.06
C ILE A 106 3.97 -3.07 1.18
N ASP A 107 3.50 -3.85 0.21
CA ASP A 107 3.70 -5.31 0.16
C ASP A 107 5.19 -5.67 0.06
N GLU A 108 5.93 -5.00 -0.82
CA GLU A 108 7.38 -5.19 -0.97
C GLU A 108 8.14 -4.87 0.33
N ILE A 109 7.79 -3.75 0.97
CA ILE A 109 8.38 -3.35 2.26
C ILE A 109 8.03 -4.34 3.37
N ALA A 110 6.78 -4.82 3.43
CA ALA A 110 6.36 -5.80 4.43
C ALA A 110 7.07 -7.15 4.24
N ALA A 111 7.27 -7.58 3.00
CA ALA A 111 7.85 -8.88 2.67
C ALA A 111 9.37 -8.92 2.85
N HIS A 112 10.05 -7.81 2.54
CA HIS A 112 11.51 -7.79 2.39
C HIS A 112 12.21 -6.67 3.16
N GLY A 113 11.46 -5.80 3.85
CA GLY A 113 12.01 -4.76 4.73
C GLY A 113 12.68 -5.34 5.98
N GLU A 114 13.87 -4.85 6.29
CA GLU A 114 14.62 -5.25 7.48
C GLU A 114 14.13 -4.52 8.74
N GLY A 115 14.21 -5.18 9.89
CA GLY A 115 13.93 -4.58 11.19
C GLY A 115 12.52 -3.98 11.30
N ASP A 116 12.46 -2.76 11.83
CA ASP A 116 11.19 -2.06 12.08
C ASP A 116 10.46 -1.63 10.79
N LEU A 117 11.20 -1.50 9.68
CA LEU A 117 10.63 -1.03 8.42
C LEU A 117 9.48 -1.94 7.95
N GLY A 118 9.72 -3.25 7.86
CA GLY A 118 8.71 -4.24 7.49
C GLY A 118 7.76 -4.58 8.65
N ALA A 119 8.30 -4.71 9.86
CA ALA A 119 7.51 -5.06 11.05
C ALA A 119 6.40 -4.04 11.35
N GLY A 120 6.69 -2.74 11.18
CA GLY A 120 5.70 -1.67 11.37
C GLY A 120 4.52 -1.75 10.40
N VAL A 121 4.78 -2.10 9.12
CA VAL A 121 3.71 -2.32 8.14
C VAL A 121 2.83 -3.50 8.54
N LEU A 122 3.46 -4.63 8.87
CA LEU A 122 2.74 -5.85 9.25
C LEU A 122 1.88 -5.61 10.49
N ALA A 123 2.41 -4.92 11.50
CA ALA A 123 1.69 -4.56 12.71
C ALA A 123 0.45 -3.71 12.41
N ALA A 124 0.59 -2.67 11.56
CA ALA A 124 -0.53 -1.82 11.16
C ALA A 124 -1.63 -2.62 10.42
N MET A 125 -1.23 -3.44 9.43
CA MET A 125 -2.14 -4.26 8.64
C MET A 125 -2.86 -5.32 9.49
N LEU A 126 -2.16 -5.98 10.41
CA LEU A 126 -2.74 -6.95 11.34
C LEU A 126 -3.71 -6.27 12.30
N SER A 127 -3.37 -5.08 12.82
CA SER A 127 -4.27 -4.31 13.67
C SER A 127 -5.58 -3.98 12.97
N PHE A 128 -5.49 -3.42 11.76
CA PHE A 128 -6.65 -3.11 10.93
C PHE A 128 -7.49 -4.35 10.63
N SER A 129 -6.87 -5.45 10.18
CA SER A 129 -7.59 -6.68 9.80
C SER A 129 -8.37 -7.30 10.96
N ARG A 130 -7.93 -7.12 12.21
CA ARG A 130 -8.68 -7.56 13.40
C ARG A 130 -9.96 -6.74 13.59
N GLY A 131 -9.87 -5.42 13.50
CA GLY A 131 -11.03 -4.53 13.61
C GLY A 131 -12.03 -4.74 12.48
N LEU A 132 -11.54 -4.81 11.24
CA LEU A 132 -12.38 -5.07 10.07
C LEU A 132 -13.10 -6.44 10.18
N ARG A 133 -12.40 -7.49 10.65
CA ARG A 133 -13.03 -8.80 10.88
C ARG A 133 -14.18 -8.71 11.87
N ALA A 134 -13.95 -8.06 13.02
CA ALA A 134 -14.99 -7.89 14.04
C ALA A 134 -16.21 -7.13 13.47
N LEU A 135 -15.97 -6.08 12.68
CA LEU A 135 -17.02 -5.33 12.01
C LEU A 135 -17.79 -6.17 10.99
N LEU A 136 -17.11 -6.88 10.09
CA LEU A 136 -17.78 -7.64 9.03
C LEU A 136 -18.56 -8.86 9.54
N LEU A 137 -18.19 -9.41 10.70
CA LEU A 137 -18.98 -10.46 11.35
C LEU A 137 -20.36 -9.98 11.80
N THR A 138 -20.57 -8.68 12.03
CA THR A 138 -21.91 -8.15 12.34
C THR A 138 -22.86 -8.18 11.14
N TYR A 139 -22.30 -8.12 9.92
CA TYR A 139 -23.03 -8.22 8.65
C TYR A 139 -23.16 -9.66 8.17
N CYS A 140 -22.23 -10.54 8.54
CA CYS A 140 -22.16 -11.92 8.08
C CYS A 140 -22.12 -12.90 9.28
N PRO A 141 -23.17 -12.97 10.12
CA PRO A 141 -23.15 -13.74 11.37
C PRO A 141 -23.12 -15.27 11.17
N ALA A 142 -23.35 -15.74 9.94
CA ALA A 142 -23.24 -17.16 9.60
C ALA A 142 -21.79 -17.64 9.43
N LEU A 143 -20.83 -16.71 9.31
CA LEU A 143 -19.40 -17.04 9.17
C LEU A 143 -18.73 -17.06 10.54
N ASP A 144 -17.82 -18.01 10.74
CA ASP A 144 -16.93 -17.99 11.91
C ASP A 144 -15.70 -17.09 11.68
N GLU A 145 -14.91 -16.89 12.73
CA GLU A 145 -13.70 -16.06 12.64
C GLU A 145 -12.64 -16.60 11.67
N ALA A 146 -12.52 -17.92 11.53
CA ALA A 146 -11.49 -18.53 10.70
C ALA A 146 -11.83 -18.36 9.22
N GLU A 147 -13.07 -18.64 8.86
CA GLU A 147 -13.62 -18.46 7.51
C GLU A 147 -13.62 -16.97 7.12
N MET A 148 -14.05 -16.07 8.02
CA MET A 148 -13.99 -14.63 7.76
C MET A 148 -12.54 -14.19 7.51
N ARG A 149 -11.58 -14.62 8.34
CA ARG A 149 -10.15 -14.30 8.16
C ARG A 149 -9.62 -14.79 6.81
N ALA A 150 -10.01 -16.00 6.38
CA ALA A 150 -9.62 -16.54 5.09
C ALA A 150 -10.19 -15.69 3.94
N ARG A 151 -11.49 -15.36 3.99
CA ARG A 151 -12.16 -14.52 2.98
C ARG A 151 -11.53 -13.13 2.88
N LEU A 152 -11.25 -12.48 4.01
CA LEU A 152 -10.59 -11.16 4.00
C LEU A 152 -9.20 -11.21 3.35
N ARG A 153 -8.43 -12.27 3.64
CA ARG A 153 -7.13 -12.50 2.98
C ARG A 153 -7.28 -12.66 1.47
N PHE A 154 -8.28 -13.43 1.01
CA PHE A 154 -8.49 -13.65 -0.42
C PHE A 154 -8.93 -12.37 -1.13
N ILE A 155 -9.84 -11.60 -0.53
CA ILE A 155 -10.30 -10.31 -1.06
C ILE A 155 -9.15 -9.30 -1.15
N SER A 156 -8.36 -9.12 -0.09
CA SER A 156 -7.24 -8.17 -0.12
C SER A 156 -6.12 -8.60 -1.08
N SER A 157 -5.90 -9.91 -1.23
CA SER A 157 -4.95 -10.45 -2.22
C SER A 157 -5.39 -10.17 -3.67
N ALA A 158 -6.69 -10.13 -3.94
CA ALA A 158 -7.21 -9.77 -5.26
C ALA A 158 -6.90 -8.30 -5.62
N ALA A 159 -6.92 -7.38 -4.64
CA ALA A 159 -6.53 -5.98 -4.83
C ALA A 159 -5.07 -5.81 -5.25
N LEU A 160 -4.19 -6.69 -4.77
CA LEU A 160 -2.77 -6.67 -5.13
C LEU A 160 -2.54 -7.08 -6.60
N GLY A 161 -3.40 -7.95 -7.15
CA GLY A 161 -3.38 -8.43 -8.55
C GLY A 161 -2.20 -9.37 -8.87
N PRO A 162 -2.24 -10.22 -9.91
CA PRO A 162 -1.17 -11.20 -10.16
C PRO A 162 0.20 -10.55 -10.48
N PRO A 163 1.32 -11.26 -10.26
CA PRO A 163 2.63 -10.81 -10.75
C PRO A 163 2.67 -10.78 -12.30
N PRO A 164 3.40 -9.84 -12.93
CA PRO A 164 4.13 -8.74 -12.31
C PRO A 164 3.19 -7.69 -11.68
N ARG A 165 3.47 -7.34 -10.42
CA ARG A 165 2.64 -6.40 -9.63
C ARG A 165 2.76 -4.98 -10.19
N GLY A 166 1.79 -4.12 -9.89
CA GLY A 166 1.80 -2.70 -10.26
C GLY A 166 1.13 -2.38 -11.60
N ARG A 167 0.64 -3.38 -12.33
CA ARG A 167 -0.31 -3.15 -13.43
C ARG A 167 -1.74 -3.27 -12.90
N GLY A 168 -2.54 -2.23 -13.15
CA GLY A 168 -4.00 -2.33 -13.08
C GLY A 168 -4.54 -3.35 -14.07
N MET A 169 -5.83 -3.64 -13.99
CA MET A 169 -6.48 -4.49 -14.98
C MET A 169 -6.35 -3.87 -16.38
N THR A 170 -5.84 -4.64 -17.35
CA THR A 170 -5.59 -4.14 -18.71
C THR A 170 -6.91 -3.74 -19.37
N GLY A 171 -6.99 -2.49 -19.84
CA GLY A 171 -8.19 -1.95 -20.49
C GLY A 171 -9.34 -1.60 -19.54
N VAL A 172 -9.10 -1.58 -18.23
CA VAL A 172 -10.11 -1.28 -17.20
C VAL A 172 -9.67 -0.07 -16.38
N GLY A 173 -10.57 0.89 -16.16
CA GLY A 173 -10.28 2.06 -15.32
C GLY A 173 -10.24 1.71 -13.84
N VAL A 174 -9.57 2.54 -13.02
CA VAL A 174 -9.48 2.32 -11.55
C VAL A 174 -10.86 2.27 -10.88
N ALA A 175 -11.79 3.13 -11.32
CA ALA A 175 -13.16 3.11 -10.81
C ALA A 175 -13.86 1.78 -11.12
N ASP A 176 -13.69 1.25 -12.33
CA ASP A 176 -14.24 -0.04 -12.72
C ASP A 176 -13.59 -1.19 -11.94
N GLU A 177 -12.27 -1.13 -11.71
CA GLU A 177 -11.53 -2.11 -10.89
C GLU A 177 -12.07 -2.16 -9.45
N LEU A 178 -12.37 -1.01 -8.85
CA LEU A 178 -13.05 -0.94 -7.55
C LEU A 178 -14.42 -1.61 -7.59
N GLU A 179 -15.24 -1.35 -8.61
CA GLU A 179 -16.56 -1.98 -8.73
C GLU A 179 -16.46 -3.50 -8.88
N TYR A 180 -15.49 -4.01 -9.65
CA TYR A 180 -15.25 -5.46 -9.74
C TYR A 180 -14.86 -6.04 -8.37
N LEU A 181 -13.97 -5.36 -7.65
CA LEU A 181 -13.48 -5.83 -6.36
C LEU A 181 -14.58 -5.81 -5.27
N VAL A 182 -15.42 -4.77 -5.25
CA VAL A 182 -16.58 -4.67 -4.35
C VAL A 182 -17.61 -5.76 -4.66
N ARG A 183 -17.94 -5.99 -5.93
CA ARG A 183 -18.84 -7.10 -6.32
C ARG A 183 -18.27 -8.46 -5.92
N PHE A 184 -16.98 -8.68 -6.15
CA PHE A 184 -16.29 -9.90 -5.72
C PHE A 184 -16.37 -10.07 -4.20
N ALA A 185 -16.09 -9.01 -3.42
CA ALA A 185 -16.16 -9.05 -1.97
C ALA A 185 -17.58 -9.34 -1.46
N HIS A 186 -18.61 -8.73 -2.05
CA HIS A 186 -20.01 -9.06 -1.75
C HIS A 186 -20.30 -10.54 -1.98
N ALA A 187 -19.92 -11.08 -3.13
CA ALA A 187 -20.13 -12.49 -3.44
C ALA A 187 -19.35 -13.41 -2.49
N ALA A 188 -18.10 -13.06 -2.17
CA ALA A 188 -17.24 -13.81 -1.28
C ALA A 188 -17.69 -13.77 0.18
N LEU A 189 -18.47 -12.77 0.60
CA LEU A 189 -18.99 -12.65 1.97
C LEU A 189 -20.41 -13.19 2.14
N ARG A 190 -21.09 -13.54 1.04
CA ARG A 190 -22.38 -14.25 1.12
C ARG A 190 -22.15 -15.66 1.68
N ALA A 191 -23.07 -16.09 2.54
CA ALA A 191 -23.20 -17.47 3.00
C ALA A 191 -24.05 -18.26 1.99
#